data_AF-A0A7S1EBR6-F1
#
_entry.id   AF-A0A7S1EBR6-F1
#
_cell.length_a   1.000
_cell.length_b   1.000
_cell.length_c   1.000
_cell.angle_alpha   90.00
_cell.angle_beta   90.00
_cell.angle_gamma   90.00
#
_symmetry.space_group_name_H-M   'P 1'
#
loop_
_entity.id
_entity.type
_entity.pdbx_description
1 polymer ?
#
loop_
_entity_poly.entity_id
_entity_poly.type
_entity_poly.pdbx_seq_one_letter_code
_entity_poly.pdbx_strand_id
1 'polypeptide(L)'
;ALEDRTMQMIRVSNLVERNAKLLQEDGGRGKARLHVPFAILQAAVDDEIECEKSGDKRTALLTCSQSFQVHDDVAVLQKMDLSSVASREALLKRLKGSGELCDLLLHRNPSLVRPPAN
;
A
#
# COMPACT_ATOMS: atom_id res chain seq x y z
N ALA A 1 6.52 15.83 2.52
CA ALA A 1 6.06 16.17 1.16
C ALA A 1 6.83 15.44 0.06
N LEU A 2 8.13 15.71 -0.16
CA LEU A 2 8.91 15.00 -1.20
C LEU A 2 9.21 13.55 -0.80
N GLU A 3 9.67 13.34 0.42
CA GLU A 3 9.98 12.00 0.95
C GLU A 3 8.75 11.09 0.97
N ASP A 4 7.61 11.58 1.49
CA ASP A 4 6.36 10.81 1.53
C ASP A 4 5.91 10.40 0.12
N ARG A 5 6.03 11.30 -0.85
CA ARG A 5 5.75 11.01 -2.26
C ARG A 5 6.71 9.97 -2.81
N THR A 6 7.99 10.06 -2.46
CA THR A 6 8.98 9.06 -2.87
C THR A 6 8.69 7.68 -2.27
N MET A 7 8.32 7.62 -0.99
CA MET A 7 7.88 6.39 -0.32
C MET A 7 6.62 5.82 -0.96
N GLN A 8 5.66 6.66 -1.31
CA GLN A 8 4.45 6.24 -2.01
C GLN A 8 4.78 5.67 -3.40
N MET A 9 5.67 6.33 -4.16
CA MET A 9 6.14 5.81 -5.45
C MET A 9 6.80 4.44 -5.33
N ILE A 10 7.64 4.23 -4.30
CA ILE A 10 8.28 2.94 -4.03
C ILE A 10 7.21 1.87 -3.74
N ARG A 11 6.24 2.16 -2.87
CA ARG A 11 5.14 1.21 -2.54
C ARG A 11 4.32 0.80 -3.74
N VAL A 12 3.92 1.77 -4.56
CA VAL A 12 3.13 1.50 -5.78
C VAL A 12 3.96 0.68 -6.78
N SER A 13 5.24 1.02 -6.96
CA SER A 13 6.12 0.24 -7.84
C SER A 13 6.28 -1.20 -7.37
N ASN A 14 6.48 -1.41 -6.06
CA ASN A 14 6.60 -2.74 -5.47
C ASN A 14 5.29 -3.54 -5.59
N LEU A 15 4.14 -2.90 -5.41
CA LEU A 15 2.82 -3.51 -5.61
C LEU A 15 2.66 -4.01 -7.05
N VAL A 16 2.96 -3.16 -8.03
CA VAL A 16 2.83 -3.48 -9.46
C VAL A 16 3.72 -4.66 -9.84
N GLU A 17 4.98 -4.67 -9.40
CA GLU A 17 5.92 -5.75 -9.72
C GLU A 17 5.54 -7.07 -9.07
N ARG A 18 5.15 -7.05 -7.79
CA ARG A 18 4.66 -8.24 -7.11
C ARG A 18 3.43 -8.80 -7.81
N ASN A 19 2.47 -7.94 -8.14
CA ASN A 19 1.25 -8.36 -8.82
C ASN A 19 1.53 -8.87 -10.24
N ALA A 20 2.48 -8.27 -10.97
CA ALA A 20 2.90 -8.75 -12.28
C ALA A 20 3.49 -10.17 -12.23
N LYS A 21 4.33 -10.46 -11.22
CA LYS A 21 4.86 -11.82 -10.99
C LYS A 21 3.74 -12.81 -10.67
N LEU A 22 2.84 -12.46 -9.73
CA LEU A 22 1.70 -13.30 -9.37
C LEU A 22 0.77 -13.57 -10.57
N LEU A 23 0.59 -12.60 -11.47
CA LEU A 23 -0.17 -12.77 -12.70
C LEU A 23 0.47 -13.77 -13.66
N GLN A 24 1.80 -13.75 -13.77
CA GLN A 24 2.55 -14.70 -14.61
C GLN A 24 2.51 -16.11 -14.04
N GLU A 25 2.59 -16.25 -12.71
CA GLU A 25 2.61 -17.54 -12.02
C GLU A 25 1.22 -18.19 -11.93
N ASP A 26 0.18 -17.42 -11.63
CA ASP A 26 -1.19 -17.90 -11.34
C ASP A 26 -2.13 -17.80 -12.57
N GLY A 27 -1.60 -17.42 -13.73
CA GLY A 27 -2.38 -17.22 -14.96
C GLY A 27 -3.50 -16.17 -14.84
N GLY A 28 -3.44 -15.33 -13.80
CA GLY A 28 -4.41 -14.27 -13.51
C GLY A 28 -5.83 -14.72 -13.15
N ARG A 29 -6.09 -16.00 -12.89
CA ARG A 29 -7.45 -16.52 -12.67
C ARG A 29 -7.91 -16.36 -11.20
N GLY A 30 -9.08 -15.75 -11.01
CA GLY A 30 -9.96 -16.02 -9.86
C GLY A 30 -9.83 -15.20 -8.58
N LYS A 31 -8.87 -14.28 -8.44
CA LYS A 31 -8.76 -13.45 -7.22
C LYS A 31 -9.48 -12.12 -7.39
N ALA A 32 -10.39 -11.79 -6.45
CA ALA A 32 -10.96 -10.46 -6.33
C ALA A 32 -9.84 -9.42 -6.12
N ARG A 33 -9.91 -8.29 -6.82
CA ARG A 33 -8.88 -7.23 -6.79
C ARG A 33 -9.51 -5.92 -6.37
N LEU A 34 -8.82 -5.20 -5.50
CA LEU A 34 -9.14 -3.82 -5.14
C LEU A 34 -8.15 -2.90 -5.86
N HIS A 35 -8.66 -2.00 -6.69
CA HIS A 35 -7.84 -1.01 -7.38
C HIS A 35 -7.68 0.24 -6.51
N VAL A 36 -6.49 0.85 -6.56
CA VAL A 36 -6.26 2.17 -5.95
C VAL A 36 -6.94 3.27 -6.79
N PRO A 37 -7.48 4.34 -6.19
CA PRO A 37 -7.51 4.60 -4.76
C PRO A 37 -8.65 3.90 -4.02
N PHE A 38 -8.42 3.53 -2.75
CA PHE A 38 -9.45 2.95 -1.90
C PHE A 38 -9.28 3.34 -0.42
N ALA A 39 -10.32 3.10 0.37
CA ALA A 39 -10.28 3.11 1.83
C ALA A 39 -10.90 1.81 2.36
N ILE A 40 -10.39 1.33 3.49
CA ILE A 40 -10.91 0.18 4.23
C ILE A 40 -11.51 0.69 5.52
N LEU A 41 -12.77 0.34 5.76
CA LEU A 41 -13.38 0.42 7.07
C LEU A 41 -13.25 -0.95 7.74
N GLN A 42 -12.53 -1.00 8.86
CA GLN A 42 -12.33 -2.20 9.65
C GLN A 42 -13.17 -2.08 10.92
N ALA A 43 -14.14 -2.99 11.06
CA ALA A 43 -14.99 -3.13 12.23
C ALA A 43 -14.65 -4.43 12.98
N ALA A 44 -15.21 -4.59 14.19
CA ALA A 44 -15.13 -5.85 14.92
C ALA A 44 -15.98 -6.93 14.22
N VAL A 45 -15.68 -8.21 14.48
CA VAL A 45 -16.37 -9.33 13.82
C VAL A 45 -17.84 -9.44 14.25
N ASP A 46 -18.12 -9.02 15.47
CA ASP A 46 -19.42 -9.00 16.15
C ASP A 46 -20.16 -7.66 16.00
N ASP A 47 -19.65 -6.74 15.20
CA ASP A 47 -20.29 -5.43 14.98
C ASP A 47 -21.52 -5.55 14.07
N GLU A 48 -22.65 -5.01 14.51
CA GLU A 48 -23.84 -4.85 13.67
C GLU A 48 -23.66 -3.59 12.80
N ILE A 49 -23.67 -3.79 11.47
CA ILE A 49 -23.44 -2.73 10.49
C ILE A 49 -24.68 -2.57 9.60
N GLU A 50 -25.33 -1.42 9.71
CA GLU A 50 -26.41 -1.01 8.81
C GLU A 50 -25.86 -0.14 7.67
N CYS A 51 -26.32 -0.38 6.44
CA CYS A 51 -25.87 0.36 5.26
C CYS A 51 -27.05 0.90 4.47
N GLU A 52 -27.14 2.22 4.39
CA GLU A 52 -28.10 2.92 3.55
C GLU A 52 -27.37 3.58 2.38
N LYS A 53 -27.78 3.25 1.16
CA LYS A 53 -27.19 3.79 -0.07
C LYS A 53 -28.18 4.70 -0.74
N SER A 54 -27.73 5.89 -1.14
CA SER A 54 -28.53 6.78 -1.98
C SER A 54 -28.83 6.12 -3.33
N GLY A 55 -29.98 6.44 -3.92
CA GLY A 55 -30.38 5.88 -5.22
C GLY A 55 -29.40 6.20 -6.36
N ASP A 56 -28.69 7.33 -6.26
CA ASP A 56 -27.64 7.75 -7.19
C ASP A 56 -26.26 7.13 -6.90
N LYS A 57 -26.14 6.33 -5.83
CA LYS A 57 -24.92 5.65 -5.37
C LYS A 57 -23.75 6.57 -5.07
N ARG A 58 -23.98 7.87 -4.88
CA ARG A 58 -22.93 8.83 -4.53
C ARG A 58 -22.65 8.86 -3.03
N THR A 59 -23.65 8.53 -2.23
CA THR A 59 -23.57 8.59 -0.78
C THR A 59 -23.99 7.26 -0.20
N ALA A 60 -23.24 6.80 0.79
CA ALA A 60 -23.63 5.70 1.64
C ALA A 60 -23.48 6.14 3.10
N LEU A 61 -24.47 5.83 3.93
CA LEU A 61 -24.39 5.97 5.37
C LEU A 61 -24.15 4.58 5.96
N LEU A 62 -23.13 4.48 6.81
CA LEU A 62 -22.82 3.28 7.57
C LEU A 62 -23.04 3.59 9.04
N THR A 63 -23.97 2.86 9.67
CA THR A 63 -24.20 2.92 11.11
C THR A 63 -23.59 1.67 11.71
N CYS A 64 -22.61 1.84 12.59
CA CYS A 64 -21.92 0.74 13.28
C CYS A 64 -22.31 0.78 14.75
N SER A 65 -22.60 -0.38 15.32
CA SER A 65 -22.90 -0.51 16.75
C SER A 65 -21.67 -0.29 17.63
N GLN A 66 -20.48 -0.56 17.09
CA GLN A 66 -19.20 -0.41 17.77
C GLN A 66 -18.27 0.61 17.08
N SER A 67 -17.11 0.84 17.71
CA SER A 67 -16.05 1.67 17.12
C SER A 67 -15.38 0.95 15.95
N PHE A 68 -15.16 1.68 14.86
CA PHE A 68 -14.47 1.20 13.67
C PHE A 68 -13.19 1.99 13.41
N GLN A 69 -12.30 1.43 12.58
CA GLN A 69 -11.09 2.08 12.10
C GLN A 69 -11.20 2.33 10.59
N VAL A 70 -10.64 3.45 10.13
CA VAL A 70 -10.53 3.77 8.71
C VAL A 70 -9.07 3.77 8.32
N HIS A 71 -8.75 3.03 7.27
CA HIS A 71 -7.41 2.95 6.69
C HIS A 71 -7.48 3.38 5.23
N ASP A 72 -6.61 4.29 4.82
CA ASP A 72 -6.41 4.60 3.42
C ASP A 72 -5.54 3.53 2.73
N ASP A 73 -5.47 3.59 1.40
CA ASP A 73 -4.61 2.70 0.62
C ASP A 73 -3.13 2.79 1.04
N VAL A 74 -2.64 3.99 1.39
CA VAL A 74 -1.26 4.22 1.82
C VAL A 74 -0.92 3.42 3.08
N ALA A 75 -1.75 3.48 4.12
CA ALA A 75 -1.58 2.74 5.37
C ALA A 75 -1.65 1.22 5.14
N VAL A 76 -2.52 0.78 4.23
CA VAL A 76 -2.62 -0.63 3.86
C VAL A 76 -1.35 -1.10 3.15
N LEU A 77 -0.84 -0.33 2.18
CA LEU A 77 0.41 -0.65 1.48
C LEU A 77 1.62 -0.66 2.43
N GLN A 78 1.62 0.16 3.49
CA GLN A 78 2.63 0.11 4.55
C GLN A 78 2.58 -1.22 5.31
N LYS A 79 1.40 -1.65 5.76
CA LYS A 79 1.19 -2.92 6.46
C LYS A 79 1.57 -4.14 5.60
N MET A 80 1.51 -4.02 4.28
CA MET A 80 1.88 -5.09 3.35
C MET A 80 3.41 -5.22 3.11
N ASP A 81 4.23 -4.51 3.87
CA ASP A 81 5.70 -4.46 3.72
C ASP A 81 6.17 -4.14 2.29
N LEU A 82 5.42 -3.28 1.61
CA LEU A 82 5.77 -2.78 0.26
C LEU A 82 6.65 -1.53 0.33
N SER A 83 7.04 -1.09 1.53
CA SER A 83 7.89 0.09 1.71
C SER A 83 9.36 -0.21 1.47
N SER A 84 9.78 -1.47 1.52
CA SER A 84 11.19 -1.87 1.48
C SER A 84 11.67 -2.27 0.07
N VAL A 85 12.96 -2.05 -0.21
CA VAL A 85 13.65 -2.40 -1.45
C VAL A 85 14.77 -3.41 -1.18
N ALA A 86 15.14 -4.21 -2.18
CA ALA A 86 16.10 -5.30 -1.99
C ALA A 86 17.55 -4.84 -1.75
N SER A 87 17.95 -3.69 -2.29
CA SER A 87 19.32 -3.18 -2.16
C SER A 87 19.39 -1.66 -2.39
N ARG A 88 20.52 -1.04 -2.02
CA ARG A 88 20.78 0.38 -2.29
C ARG A 88 20.82 0.67 -3.79
N GLU A 89 21.36 -0.23 -4.59
CA GLU A 89 21.41 -0.12 -6.05
C GLU A 89 20.01 -0.14 -6.65
N ALA A 90 19.13 -1.00 -6.13
CA ALA A 90 17.73 -1.03 -6.52
C ALA A 90 17.03 0.29 -6.19
N LEU A 91 17.30 0.87 -5.01
CA LEU A 91 16.77 2.19 -4.64
C LEU A 91 17.29 3.28 -5.59
N LEU A 92 18.60 3.35 -5.85
CA LEU A 92 19.18 4.32 -6.79
C LEU A 92 18.58 4.23 -8.18
N LYS A 93 18.34 3.01 -8.68
CA LYS A 93 17.69 2.78 -9.97
C LYS A 93 16.28 3.38 -9.99
N ARG A 94 15.51 3.24 -8.91
CA ARG A 94 14.15 3.85 -8.79
C ARG A 94 14.21 5.37 -8.74
N LEU A 95 15.22 5.90 -8.07
CA LEU A 95 15.45 7.35 -7.93
C LEU A 95 16.15 7.96 -9.15
N LYS A 96 16.25 7.22 -10.27
CA LYS A 96 16.91 7.65 -11.51
C LYS A 96 18.34 8.19 -11.30
N GLY A 97 19.07 7.60 -10.34
CA GLY A 97 20.46 7.96 -10.06
C GLY A 97 20.65 9.15 -9.10
N SER A 98 19.60 9.67 -8.46
CA SER A 98 19.77 10.70 -7.42
C SER A 98 20.39 10.11 -6.15
N GLY A 99 21.72 10.21 -6.03
CA GLY A 99 22.49 9.72 -4.89
C GLY A 99 22.15 10.43 -3.58
N GLU A 100 22.05 11.77 -3.60
CA GLU A 100 21.73 12.58 -2.42
C GLU A 100 20.37 12.22 -1.81
N LEU A 101 19.36 12.00 -2.65
CA LEU A 101 18.03 11.59 -2.18
C LEU A 101 18.05 10.16 -1.62
N CYS A 102 18.85 9.27 -2.21
CA CYS A 102 19.05 7.92 -1.68
C CYS A 102 19.64 7.96 -0.27
N ASP A 103 20.70 8.74 -0.09
CA ASP A 103 21.39 8.86 1.20
C ASP A 103 20.49 9.53 2.25
N LEU A 104 19.72 10.55 1.87
CA LEU A 104 18.72 11.17 2.74
C LEU A 104 17.65 10.17 3.20
N LEU A 105 17.10 9.38 2.28
CA LEU A 105 16.06 8.39 2.59
C LEU A 105 16.57 7.27 3.47
N LEU A 106 17.80 6.79 3.25
CA LEU A 106 18.43 5.75 4.06
C LEU A 106 18.83 6.25 5.43
N HIS A 107 19.31 7.49 5.54
CA HIS A 107 19.62 8.10 6.83
C HIS A 107 18.38 8.20 7.72
N ARG A 108 17.24 8.58 7.13
CA ARG A 108 15.97 8.74 7.87
C ARG A 108 15.20 7.45 8.06
N ASN A 109 15.34 6.48 7.15
CA ASN A 109 14.71 5.18 7.25
C ASN A 109 15.69 4.06 6.84
N PRO A 110 16.51 3.57 7.77
CA PRO A 110 17.47 2.51 7.49
C PRO A 110 16.81 1.20 7.05
N SER A 111 15.57 0.96 7.50
CA SER A 111 14.79 -0.24 7.15
C SER A 111 14.25 -0.24 5.71
N LEU A 112 14.50 0.84 4.97
CA LEU A 112 14.10 0.96 3.57
C LEU A 112 14.79 -0.07 2.68
N VAL A 113 16.00 -0.48 3.02
CA VAL A 113 16.70 -1.58 2.34
C VAL A 113 16.59 -2.83 3.20
N ARG A 114 16.06 -3.90 2.61
CA ARG A 114 15.95 -5.19 3.29
C ARG A 114 17.35 -5.70 3.61
N PRO A 115 17.59 -6.23 4.83
CA PRO A 115 18.83 -6.94 5.11
C PRO A 115 18.94 -8.15 4.16
N PRO A 116 20.17 -8.56 3.79
CA PRO A 116 20.37 -9.77 3.03
C PRO A 116 19.74 -10.95 3.78
N ALA A 117 18.99 -11.79 3.06
CA ALA A 117 18.44 -13.01 3.64
C ALA A 117 19.61 -13.94 4.03
N ASN A 118 19.70 -14.27 5.32
CA ASN A 118 20.61 -15.30 5.84
C ASN A 118 20.17 -16.70 5.38
#